data_AF-A0A2N2HNF5-F1
#
_entry.id   AF-A0A2N2HNF5-F1
#
_cell.length_a   1.000
_cell.length_b   1.000
_cell.length_c   1.000
_cell.angle_alpha   90.00
_cell.angle_beta   90.00
_cell.angle_gamma   90.00
#
_symmetry.space_group_name_H-M   'P 1'
#
loop_
_entity.id
_entity.type
_entity.pdbx_description
1 polymer ?
#
loop_
_entity_poly.entity_id
_entity_poly.type
_entity_poly.pdbx_seq_one_letter_code
_entity_poly.pdbx_strand_id
1 'polypeptide(L)'
;MIREESTRHDCVGCGYCCIRHACTYGLYRHPGKPDRRCPELQWNGTRYICRLMVEPGGMSYFIRDQLQAGLGCRSYCNPWRAEVRERTAEEEKALFDR
;
A
#
# COMPACT_ATOMS: atom_id res chain seq x y z
N MET A 1 0.35 26.51 -12.83
CA MET A 1 -0.74 25.84 -12.08
C MET A 1 -0.19 25.44 -10.72
N ILE A 2 -0.51 26.20 -9.68
CA ILE A 2 -0.20 25.82 -8.30
C ILE A 2 -1.08 24.61 -8.01
N ARG A 3 -0.47 23.43 -7.81
CA ARG A 3 -1.19 22.25 -7.35
C ARG A 3 -1.74 22.61 -5.97
N GLU A 4 -3.06 22.69 -5.85
CA GLU A 4 -3.72 22.77 -4.55
C GLU A 4 -3.10 21.73 -3.62
N GLU A 5 -2.77 22.18 -2.43
CA GLU A 5 -2.15 21.37 -1.40
C GLU A 5 -3.15 20.27 -1.02
N SER A 6 -3.04 19.12 -1.71
CA SER A 6 -3.96 18.01 -1.52
C SER A 6 -3.89 17.62 -0.05
N THR A 7 -4.99 17.78 0.69
CA THR A 7 -5.08 17.34 2.07
C THR A 7 -4.76 15.86 2.12
N ARG A 8 -3.59 15.53 2.67
CA ARG A 8 -3.17 14.15 2.84
C ARG A 8 -3.68 13.70 4.19
N HIS A 9 -4.48 12.64 4.20
CA HIS A 9 -4.82 11.98 5.45
C HIS A 9 -3.64 11.13 5.90
N ASP A 10 -3.62 10.69 7.16
CA ASP A 10 -2.55 9.82 7.63
C ASP A 10 -2.57 8.46 6.94
N CYS A 11 -1.37 7.92 6.68
CA CYS A 11 -1.20 6.55 6.26
C CYS A 11 -1.26 5.63 7.48
N VAL A 12 -2.42 5.02 7.70
CA VAL A 12 -2.66 4.15 8.87
C VAL A 12 -2.29 2.68 8.64
N GLY A 13 -1.72 2.33 7.49
CA GLY A 13 -1.38 0.93 7.16
C GLY A 13 -2.61 0.04 6.90
N CYS A 14 -3.71 0.59 6.40
CA CYS A 14 -4.93 -0.15 6.08
C CYS A 14 -4.83 -1.09 4.86
N GLY A 15 -3.72 -1.08 4.11
CA GLY A 15 -3.50 -1.94 2.94
C GLY A 15 -4.20 -1.51 1.64
N TYR A 16 -5.12 -0.54 1.67
CA TYR A 16 -5.98 -0.17 0.53
C TYR A 16 -5.23 0.04 -0.80
N CYS A 17 -4.18 0.88 -0.81
CA CYS A 17 -3.41 1.13 -2.02
C CYS A 17 -2.59 -0.09 -2.48
N CYS A 18 -1.97 -0.81 -1.54
CA CYS A 18 -1.10 -1.95 -1.82
C CYS A 18 -1.86 -3.21 -2.24
N ILE A 19 -3.13 -3.33 -1.85
CA ILE A 19 -4.02 -4.41 -2.28
C ILE A 19 -4.54 -4.10 -3.68
N ARG A 20 -4.92 -2.84 -3.95
CA ARG A 20 -5.49 -2.44 -5.24
C ARG A 20 -4.48 -2.56 -6.38
N HIS A 21 -3.26 -2.04 -6.20
CA HIS A 21 -2.20 -2.06 -7.21
C HIS A 21 -0.84 -2.37 -6.57
N ALA A 22 -0.10 -3.26 -7.20
CA ALA A 22 1.29 -3.52 -6.85
C ALA A 22 2.15 -2.33 -7.30
N CYS A 23 2.99 -1.83 -6.41
CA CYS A 23 3.97 -0.81 -6.79
C CYS A 23 5.04 -1.38 -7.73
N THR A 24 5.78 -0.50 -8.42
CA THR A 24 6.87 -0.88 -9.34
C THR A 24 7.89 -1.83 -8.70
N TYR A 25 8.24 -1.62 -7.42
CA TYR A 25 9.18 -2.50 -6.69
C TYR A 25 8.58 -3.88 -6.42
N GLY A 26 7.28 -3.94 -6.13
CA GLY A 26 6.56 -5.21 -5.97
C GLY A 26 6.52 -5.99 -7.27
N LEU A 27 6.22 -5.32 -8.39
CA LEU A 27 6.22 -5.93 -9.72
C LEU A 27 7.64 -6.37 -10.16
N TYR A 28 8.66 -5.57 -9.84
CA TYR A 28 10.06 -5.93 -10.11
C TYR A 28 10.50 -7.16 -9.30
N ARG A 29 10.10 -7.25 -8.02
CA ARG A 29 10.41 -8.40 -7.16
C ARG A 29 9.69 -9.67 -7.60
N HIS A 30 8.50 -9.53 -8.17
CA HIS A 30 7.59 -10.62 -8.55
C HIS A 30 7.16 -10.51 -10.02
N PRO A 31 8.10 -10.72 -10.98
CA PRO A 31 7.79 -10.62 -12.40
C PRO A 31 6.71 -11.64 -12.79
N GLY A 32 5.77 -11.21 -13.63
CA GLY A 32 4.67 -12.06 -14.12
C GLY A 32 3.50 -12.24 -13.14
N LYS A 33 3.54 -11.66 -11.94
CA LYS A 33 2.36 -11.60 -11.07
C LYS A 33 1.37 -10.52 -11.56
N PRO A 34 0.05 -10.74 -11.40
CA PRO A 34 -0.94 -9.73 -11.76
C PRO A 34 -0.79 -8.48 -10.89
N ASP A 35 -1.11 -7.31 -11.48
CA ASP A 35 -1.16 -6.03 -10.76
C ASP A 35 -2.37 -6.00 -9.81
N ARG A 36 -2.18 -6.63 -8.64
CA ARG A 36 -3.16 -6.80 -7.57
C ARG A 36 -2.43 -6.76 -6.23
N ARG A 37 -2.97 -7.42 -5.20
CA ARG A 37 -2.31 -7.59 -3.90
C ARG A 37 -0.87 -8.05 -4.07
N CYS A 38 0.05 -7.17 -3.68
CA CYS A 38 1.47 -7.44 -3.72
C CYS A 38 1.82 -8.61 -2.76
N PRO A 39 2.60 -9.63 -3.19
CA PRO A 39 3.01 -10.73 -2.32
C PRO A 39 3.84 -10.30 -1.10
N GLU A 40 4.44 -9.11 -1.16
CA GLU A 40 5.23 -8.54 -0.05
C GLU A 40 4.36 -7.86 1.00
N LEU A 41 3.04 -7.77 0.79
CA LEU A 41 2.11 -7.16 1.73
C LEU A 41 1.61 -8.19 2.76
N GLN A 42 1.94 -7.96 4.03
CA GLN A 42 1.61 -8.84 5.14
C GLN A 42 0.79 -8.11 6.21
N TRP A 43 -0.21 -8.77 6.77
CA TRP A 43 -0.84 -8.34 8.02
C TRP A 43 0.04 -8.70 9.21
N ASN A 44 0.37 -7.74 10.08
CA ASN A 44 1.24 -7.96 11.24
C ASN A 44 0.48 -8.15 12.57
N GLY A 45 -0.84 -8.31 12.54
CA GLY A 45 -1.71 -8.33 13.72
C GLY A 45 -2.33 -6.97 14.07
N THR A 46 -1.79 -5.85 13.55
CA THR A 46 -2.29 -4.49 13.82
C THR A 46 -2.50 -3.66 12.56
N ARG A 47 -1.63 -3.81 11.56
CA ARG A 47 -1.70 -3.12 10.27
C ARG A 47 -1.02 -3.93 9.18
N TYR A 48 -1.26 -3.56 7.92
CA TYR A 48 -0.47 -4.09 6.82
C TYR A 48 0.93 -3.46 6.79
N ILE A 49 1.93 -4.31 6.58
CA ILE A 49 3.33 -3.95 6.41
C ILE A 49 3.83 -4.47 5.06
N CYS A 50 4.69 -3.69 4.41
CA CYS A 50 5.39 -4.11 3.21
C CYS A 50 6.75 -4.69 3.60
N ARG A 51 6.99 -5.96 3.28
CA ARG A 51 8.25 -6.65 3.56
C ARG A 51 9.46 -5.95 2.93
N LEU A 52 9.33 -5.45 1.70
CA LEU A 52 10.40 -4.67 1.03
C LEU A 52 10.78 -3.40 1.79
N MET A 53 9.87 -2.86 2.59
CA MET A 53 10.14 -1.69 3.42
C MET A 53 10.71 -2.06 4.79
N VAL A 54 10.63 -3.31 5.25
CA VAL A 54 11.13 -3.70 6.58
C VAL A 54 12.34 -4.63 6.53
N GLU A 55 12.64 -5.20 5.37
CA GLU A 55 13.77 -6.11 5.18
C GLU A 55 15.10 -5.39 5.51
N PRO A 56 15.96 -6.00 6.36
CA PRO A 56 17.24 -5.43 6.70
C PRO A 56 18.15 -5.38 5.46
N GLY A 57 18.73 -4.20 5.20
CA GLY A 57 19.56 -3.94 4.02
C GLY A 57 19.40 -2.51 3.51
N GLY A 58 20.23 -2.12 2.54
CA GLY A 58 20.28 -0.73 2.06
C GLY A 58 19.04 -0.28 1.27
N MET A 59 18.29 -1.20 0.66
CA MET A 59 17.21 -0.85 -0.26
C MET A 59 15.90 -0.46 0.43
N SER A 60 15.67 -0.86 1.68
CA SER A 60 14.40 -0.59 2.38
C SER A 60 14.15 0.90 2.59
N TYR A 61 15.19 1.67 2.93
CA TYR A 61 15.12 3.12 3.03
C TYR A 61 14.81 3.79 1.69
N PHE A 62 15.49 3.35 0.61
CA PHE A 62 15.25 3.85 -0.73
C PHE A 62 13.80 3.59 -1.18
N ILE A 63 13.28 2.38 -0.96
CA ILE A 63 11.90 2.02 -1.32
C ILE A 63 10.88 2.84 -0.53
N ARG A 64 11.11 3.08 0.78
CA ARG A 64 10.26 3.94 1.61
C ARG A 64 10.19 5.36 1.05
N ASP A 65 11.34 5.93 0.70
CA ASP A 65 11.45 7.28 0.15
C ASP A 65 10.72 7.40 -1.19
N GLN A 66 11.01 6.49 -2.14
CA GLN A 66 10.43 6.51 -3.48
C GLN A 66 8.93 6.27 -3.50
N LEU A 67 8.43 5.40 -2.61
CA LEU A 67 6.99 5.19 -2.44
C LEU A 67 6.32 6.23 -1.55
N GLN A 68 7.07 7.21 -1.06
CA GLN A 68 6.57 8.25 -0.16
C GLN A 68 5.84 7.65 1.05
N ALA A 69 6.34 6.51 1.53
CA ALA A 69 5.76 5.80 2.65
C ALA A 69 5.80 6.69 3.89
N GLY A 70 4.63 6.90 4.52
CA GLY A 70 4.49 7.80 5.66
C GLY A 70 4.15 9.25 5.31
N LEU A 71 4.22 9.67 4.03
CA LEU A 71 3.78 11.01 3.62
C LEU A 71 2.26 11.14 3.44
N GLY A 72 1.49 10.27 4.10
CA GLY A 72 0.03 10.28 4.06
C GLY A 72 -0.62 9.53 2.90
N CYS A 73 -1.92 9.28 3.04
CA CYS A 73 -2.80 8.66 2.07
C CYS A 73 -3.44 9.73 1.17
N ARG A 74 -3.19 9.63 -0.14
CA ARG A 74 -3.80 10.51 -1.16
C ARG A 74 -5.14 10.00 -1.70
N SER A 75 -5.56 8.81 -1.30
CA SER A 75 -6.85 8.27 -1.73
C SER A 75 -7.96 8.95 -0.93
N TYR A 76 -8.70 9.84 -1.59
CA TYR A 76 -9.81 10.58 -0.98
C TYR A 76 -10.92 9.63 -0.51
N CYS A 77 -11.28 8.65 -1.36
CA CYS A 77 -12.32 7.66 -1.07
C CYS A 77 -11.75 6.33 -0.54
N ASN A 78 -10.86 6.36 0.46
CA ASN A 78 -10.38 5.15 1.11
C ASN A 78 -11.25 4.80 2.33
N PRO A 79 -12.24 3.87 2.22
CA PRO A 79 -13.10 3.51 3.34
C PRO A 79 -12.35 2.75 4.44
N TRP A 80 -11.23 2.11 4.10
CA TRP A 80 -10.48 1.25 5.02
C TRP A 80 -9.64 2.03 6.03
N ARG A 81 -9.53 3.36 5.88
CA ARG A 81 -8.78 4.21 6.80
C ARG A 81 -9.43 4.26 8.19
N ALA A 82 -10.76 4.25 8.26
CA ALA A 82 -11.50 4.38 9.51
C ALA A 82 -11.49 3.10 10.36
N GLU A 83 -11.21 1.95 9.76
CA GLU A 83 -11.31 0.64 10.39
C GLU A 83 -10.13 -0.24 9.97
N VAL A 84 -8.96 -0.07 10.60
CA VAL A 84 -7.76 -0.85 10.23
C VAL A 84 -7.87 -2.28 10.76
N ARG A 85 -8.04 -3.23 9.84
CA ARG A 85 -8.07 -4.68 10.10
C ARG A 85 -7.58 -5.46 8.89
N GLU A 86 -7.33 -6.75 9.09
CA GLU A 86 -7.10 -7.68 7.99
C GLU A 86 -8.39 -7.81 7.15
N ARG A 87 -8.19 -7.86 5.83
CA ARG A 87 -9.24 -7.94 4.82
C ARG A 87 -9.42 -9.36 4.34
N THR A 88 -10.67 -9.74 4.13
CA THR A 88 -10.99 -11.04 3.53
C THR A 88 -10.69 -11.01 2.02
N ALA A 89 -10.55 -12.18 1.41
CA ALA A 89 -10.29 -12.28 -0.02
C ALA A 89 -11.39 -11.64 -0.88
N GLU A 90 -12.64 -11.66 -0.40
CA GLU A 90 -13.79 -11.05 -1.04
C GLU A 90 -13.71 -9.52 -1.02
N GLU A 91 -13.34 -8.94 0.13
CA GLU A 91 -13.13 -7.50 0.28
C GLU A 91 -11.99 -6.99 -0.61
N GLU A 92 -10.91 -7.76 -0.71
CA GLU A 92 -9.81 -7.45 -1.61
C GLU A 92 -10.24 -7.53 -3.08
N LYS A 93 -11.00 -8.57 -3.44
CA LYS A 93 -11.52 -8.74 -4.80
C LYS A 93 -12.39 -7.57 -5.23
N ALA A 94 -13.24 -7.07 -4.35
CA ALA A 94 -14.11 -5.93 -4.61
C ALA A 94 -13.36 -4.62 -4.94
N LEU A 95 -12.04 -4.54 -4.67
CA LEU A 95 -11.23 -3.41 -5.10
C LEU A 95 -10.81 -3.47 -6.57
N PHE A 96 -10.77 -4.66 -7.18
CA PHE A 96 -10.38 -4.84 -8.59
C PHE A 96 -11.53 -4.62 -9.55
N ASP A 97 -12.76 -4.88 -9.10
CA ASP A 97 -13.97 -4.81 -9.93
C ASP A 97 -14.55 -3.38 -10.00
N ARG A 98 -13.78 -2.36 -9.59
CA ARG A 98 -14.19 -0.94 -9.45
C ARG A 98 -13.45 0.03 -10.36
#